data_AF-A0A958QVH4-F1
#
_entry.id   AF-A0A958QVH4-F1
#
_cell.length_a   1.000
_cell.length_b   1.000
_cell.length_c   1.000
_cell.angle_alpha   90.00
_cell.angle_beta   90.00
_cell.angle_gamma   90.00
#
_symmetry.space_group_name_H-M   'P 1'
#
loop_
_entity.id
_entity.type
_entity.pdbx_description
1 polymer ?
#
loop_
_entity_poly.entity_id
_entity_poly.type
_entity_poly.pdbx_seq_one_letter_code
_entity_poly.pdbx_strand_id
1 'polypeptide(L)'
;MTQNIYNSIVALTVLIFAQTLWGDMQISPNSKQKTLDSCYNLSTEKKTLSCLTDLYNLTYAKLKENYNTLMNSYQEDFNDPNKSEYNEFVGVMRYTIDRNRENWDKYAESQCSTEGLKQSERLFMNTSYQIIYFDCLVKLYNEQNLRIHDLINDLK
;
A
#
# COMPACT_ATOMS: atom_id res chain seq x y z
N MET A 1 14.10 -32.28 1.41
CA MET A 1 14.43 -30.88 1.03
C MET A 1 13.20 -30.02 0.79
N THR A 2 12.06 -30.58 0.40
CA THR A 2 10.76 -29.90 0.22
C THR A 2 10.18 -29.24 1.49
N GLN A 3 10.48 -29.76 2.68
CA GLN A 3 9.96 -29.23 3.95
C GLN A 3 10.45 -27.79 4.27
N ASN A 4 11.69 -27.44 3.89
CA ASN A 4 12.25 -26.12 4.19
C ASN A 4 11.64 -25.02 3.33
N ILE A 5 11.35 -25.31 2.06
CA ILE A 5 10.73 -24.35 1.14
C ILE A 5 9.27 -24.11 1.56
N TYR A 6 8.54 -25.17 1.90
CA TYR A 6 7.16 -25.05 2.39
C TYR A 6 7.09 -24.23 3.69
N ASN A 7 8.01 -24.47 4.63
CA ASN A 7 8.09 -23.70 5.86
C ASN A 7 8.46 -22.22 5.60
N SER A 8 9.32 -21.93 4.62
CA SER A 8 9.64 -20.55 4.23
C SER A 8 8.46 -19.85 3.55
N ILE A 9 7.74 -20.53 2.64
CA ILE A 9 6.53 -19.99 1.98
C ILE A 9 5.42 -19.73 3.00
N VAL A 10 5.19 -20.67 3.93
CA VAL A 10 4.20 -20.51 5.00
C VAL A 10 4.60 -19.39 5.96
N ALA A 11 5.89 -19.30 6.33
CA ALA A 11 6.38 -18.20 7.17
C ALA A 11 6.22 -16.83 6.50
N LEU A 12 6.54 -16.72 5.19
CA LEU A 12 6.40 -15.48 4.43
C LEU A 12 4.96 -15.06 4.21
N THR A 13 4.09 -15.99 3.84
CA THR A 13 2.65 -15.72 3.72
C THR A 13 2.08 -15.31 5.08
N VAL A 14 2.45 -15.98 6.17
CA VAL A 14 2.03 -15.60 7.53
C VAL A 14 2.59 -14.24 7.94
N LEU A 15 3.84 -13.88 7.61
CA LEU A 15 4.42 -12.56 7.91
C LEU A 15 3.70 -11.43 7.15
N ILE A 16 3.45 -11.62 5.85
CA ILE A 16 2.73 -10.64 5.02
C ILE A 16 1.27 -10.50 5.46
N PHE A 17 0.60 -11.60 5.84
CA PHE A 17 -0.77 -11.58 6.36
C PHE A 17 -0.86 -11.06 7.80
N ALA A 18 0.11 -11.35 8.68
CA ALA A 18 0.11 -10.89 10.07
C ALA A 18 0.36 -9.37 10.15
N GLN A 19 1.27 -8.83 9.33
CA GLN A 19 1.54 -7.39 9.27
C GLN A 19 0.38 -6.58 8.68
N THR A 20 -0.47 -7.20 7.84
CA THR A 20 -1.67 -6.54 7.30
C THR A 20 -2.89 -6.59 8.21
N LEU A 21 -2.95 -7.54 9.15
CA LEU A 21 -4.11 -7.73 10.04
C LEU A 21 -3.90 -7.20 11.47
N TRP A 22 -2.65 -6.99 11.93
CA TRP A 22 -2.35 -6.66 13.34
C TRP A 22 -1.24 -5.61 13.53
N GLY A 23 -1.00 -4.74 12.55
CA GLY A 23 -0.03 -3.65 12.72
C GLY A 23 -0.60 -2.52 13.56
N ASP A 24 -0.29 -2.49 14.86
CA ASP A 24 -0.46 -1.32 15.71
C ASP A 24 0.12 -0.07 15.01
N MET A 25 -0.75 0.92 14.84
CA MET A 25 -0.57 2.07 13.97
C MET A 25 0.36 3.09 14.64
N GLN A 26 1.67 3.00 14.37
CA GLN A 26 2.61 4.06 14.72
C GLN A 26 3.01 4.86 13.47
N ILE A 27 2.43 6.07 13.40
CA ILE A 27 2.69 7.07 12.37
C ILE A 27 4.09 7.66 12.60
N SER A 28 5.05 7.32 11.73
CA SER A 28 6.37 7.99 11.71
C SER A 28 6.27 9.28 10.86
N PRO A 29 6.51 10.48 11.42
CA PRO A 29 6.37 11.72 10.68
C PRO A 29 7.73 12.18 10.15
N ASN A 30 7.99 12.09 8.84
CA ASN A 30 8.85 13.10 8.20
C ASN A 30 8.80 13.15 6.66
N SER A 31 8.96 14.37 6.15
CA SER A 31 8.83 14.85 4.76
C SER A 31 7.44 14.78 4.11
N LYS A 32 6.73 13.65 4.20
CA LYS A 32 5.44 13.45 3.53
C LYS A 32 4.28 14.19 4.19
N GLN A 33 4.33 14.32 5.52
CA GLN A 33 3.38 15.13 6.29
C GLN A 33 3.46 16.61 5.88
N LYS A 34 4.67 17.14 5.62
CA LYS A 34 4.86 18.52 5.15
C LYS A 34 4.21 18.77 3.78
N THR A 35 4.23 17.79 2.88
CA THR A 35 3.57 17.90 1.56
C THR A 35 2.05 17.87 1.69
N LEU A 36 1.52 17.02 2.57
CA LEU A 36 0.09 16.98 2.86
C LEU A 36 -0.41 18.28 3.50
N ASP A 37 0.32 18.78 4.51
CA ASP A 37 0.02 20.05 5.19
C ASP A 37 0.08 21.24 4.20
N SER A 38 0.92 21.16 3.16
CA SER A 38 1.02 22.20 2.14
C SER A 38 -0.26 22.34 1.29
N CYS A 39 -1.03 21.26 1.10
CA CYS A 39 -2.29 21.31 0.37
C CYS A 39 -3.35 22.13 1.11
N TYR A 40 -3.33 22.14 2.45
CA TYR A 40 -4.28 22.90 3.28
C TYR A 40 -3.98 24.40 3.35
N ASN A 41 -2.78 24.83 2.95
CA ASN A 41 -2.42 26.25 2.87
C ASN A 41 -2.94 26.93 1.60
N LEU A 42 -3.70 26.22 0.76
CA LEU A 42 -4.23 26.73 -0.49
C LEU A 42 -5.50 27.58 -0.27
N SER A 43 -5.63 28.64 -1.07
CA SER A 43 -6.63 29.68 -0.86
C SER A 43 -8.10 29.25 -1.08
N THR A 44 -8.36 28.07 -1.63
CA THR A 44 -9.72 27.57 -1.91
C THR A 44 -9.84 26.06 -1.73
N GLU A 45 -11.04 25.59 -1.41
CA GLU A 45 -11.35 24.16 -1.33
C GLU A 45 -11.06 23.44 -2.66
N LYS A 46 -11.37 24.05 -3.81
CA LYS A 46 -11.06 23.47 -5.12
C LYS A 46 -9.56 23.25 -5.35
N LYS A 47 -8.72 24.21 -4.92
CA LYS A 47 -7.25 24.06 -5.00
C LYS A 47 -6.75 22.99 -4.03
N THR A 48 -7.30 22.96 -2.82
CA THR A 48 -7.01 21.93 -1.81
C THR A 48 -7.33 20.53 -2.34
N LEU A 49 -8.53 20.34 -2.90
CA LEU A 49 -8.97 19.09 -3.50
C LEU A 49 -8.08 18.66 -4.68
N SER A 50 -7.72 19.60 -5.56
CA SER A 50 -6.81 19.31 -6.69
C SER A 50 -5.46 18.81 -6.17
N CYS A 51 -4.89 19.51 -5.18
CA CYS A 51 -3.61 19.14 -4.56
C CYS A 51 -3.65 17.75 -3.91
N LEU A 52 -4.71 17.45 -3.15
CA LEU A 52 -4.89 16.14 -2.52
C LEU A 52 -5.08 15.02 -3.55
N THR A 53 -5.83 15.28 -4.62
CA THR A 53 -5.99 14.31 -5.73
C THR A 53 -4.66 14.01 -6.42
N ASP A 54 -3.86 15.05 -6.71
CA ASP A 54 -2.54 14.88 -7.32
C ASP A 54 -1.58 14.13 -6.39
N LEU A 55 -1.61 14.46 -5.10
CA LEU A 55 -0.80 13.78 -4.09
C LEU A 55 -1.22 12.31 -3.92
N TYR A 56 -2.51 12.01 -3.96
CA TYR A 56 -3.02 10.64 -4.00
C TYR A 56 -2.49 9.89 -5.22
N ASN A 57 -2.60 10.45 -6.42
CA ASN A 57 -2.13 9.82 -7.65
C ASN A 57 -0.62 9.50 -7.58
N LEU A 58 0.18 10.45 -7.08
CA LEU A 58 1.62 10.27 -6.88
C LEU A 58 1.92 9.16 -5.85
N THR A 59 1.23 9.20 -4.71
CA THR A 59 1.44 8.23 -3.62
C THR A 59 1.03 6.81 -4.04
N TYR A 60 -0.08 6.69 -4.78
CA TYR A 60 -0.56 5.43 -5.31
C TYR A 60 0.38 4.87 -6.39
N ALA A 61 0.87 5.72 -7.30
CA ALA A 61 1.87 5.32 -8.29
C ALA A 61 3.14 4.80 -7.61
N LYS A 62 3.61 5.48 -6.56
CA LYS A 62 4.78 5.04 -5.77
C LYS A 62 4.53 3.69 -5.10
N LEU A 63 3.33 3.44 -4.58
CA LEU A 63 3.02 2.15 -3.96
C LEU A 63 3.07 1.01 -4.98
N LYS A 64 2.55 1.22 -6.19
CA LYS A 64 2.66 0.24 -7.28
C LYS A 64 4.12 -0.05 -7.64
N GLU A 65 4.94 0.99 -7.73
CA GLU A 65 6.37 0.85 -7.98
C GLU A 65 7.04 0.02 -6.87
N ASN A 66 6.75 0.33 -5.60
CA ASN A 66 7.30 -0.42 -4.46
C ASN A 66 6.87 -1.89 -4.49
N TYR A 67 5.61 -2.23 -4.79
CA TYR A 67 5.21 -3.63 -4.95
C TYR A 67 5.95 -4.34 -6.09
N ASN A 68 6.16 -3.67 -7.22
CA ASN A 68 6.94 -4.22 -8.33
C ASN A 68 8.41 -4.43 -7.92
N THR A 69 9.00 -3.49 -7.19
CA THR A 69 10.36 -3.63 -6.65
C THR A 69 10.45 -4.80 -5.68
N LEU A 70 9.51 -4.93 -4.75
CA LEU A 70 9.45 -6.06 -3.81
C LEU A 70 9.41 -7.38 -4.56
N MET A 71 8.56 -7.48 -5.59
CA MET A 71 8.45 -8.67 -6.43
C MET A 71 9.78 -9.01 -7.11
N ASN A 72 10.45 -8.01 -7.68
CA ASN A 72 11.74 -8.22 -8.35
C ASN A 72 12.84 -8.63 -7.35
N SER A 73 12.90 -8.02 -6.16
CA SER A 73 13.85 -8.40 -5.11
C SER A 73 13.67 -9.86 -4.68
N TYR A 74 12.43 -10.32 -4.48
CA TYR A 74 12.16 -11.74 -4.23
C TYR A 74 12.55 -12.65 -5.39
N GLN A 75 12.44 -12.21 -6.65
CA GLN A 75 12.87 -13.03 -7.77
C GLN A 75 14.41 -13.14 -7.82
N GLU A 76 15.12 -12.07 -7.49
CA GLU A 76 16.59 -12.06 -7.46
C GLU A 76 17.15 -12.95 -6.35
N ASP A 77 16.61 -12.86 -5.12
CA ASP A 77 17.08 -13.64 -3.97
C ASP A 77 16.87 -15.15 -4.12
N PHE A 78 15.82 -15.55 -4.85
CA PHE A 78 15.45 -16.96 -4.99
C PHE A 78 15.89 -17.59 -6.32
N ASN A 79 16.65 -16.87 -7.15
CA ASN A 79 17.05 -17.31 -8.49
C ASN A 79 17.99 -18.54 -8.46
N ASP A 80 17.39 -19.73 -8.30
CA ASP A 80 18.04 -21.03 -8.49
C ASP A 80 17.65 -21.57 -9.89
N PRO A 81 18.55 -21.50 -10.89
CA PRO A 81 18.24 -21.83 -12.28
C PRO A 81 17.90 -23.30 -12.54
N ASN A 82 17.98 -24.19 -11.53
CA ASN A 82 17.88 -25.64 -11.72
C ASN A 82 16.61 -26.30 -11.17
N LYS A 83 15.55 -25.56 -10.77
CA LYS A 83 14.38 -26.19 -10.16
C LYS A 83 13.05 -25.79 -10.80
N SER A 84 12.27 -26.81 -11.19
CA SER A 84 10.83 -26.70 -11.46
C SER A 84 10.06 -26.03 -10.30
N GLU A 85 10.55 -26.17 -9.07
CA GLU A 85 10.00 -25.56 -7.85
C GLU A 85 10.17 -24.03 -7.79
N TYR A 86 11.13 -23.46 -8.54
CA TYR A 86 11.35 -22.01 -8.60
C TYR A 86 10.18 -21.29 -9.30
N ASN A 87 9.68 -21.85 -10.42
CA ASN A 87 8.55 -21.26 -11.15
C ASN A 87 7.27 -21.30 -10.32
N GLU A 88 7.05 -22.37 -9.56
CA GLU A 88 5.91 -22.48 -8.64
C GLU A 88 6.03 -21.46 -7.50
N PHE A 89 7.21 -21.36 -6.87
CA PHE A 89 7.49 -20.37 -5.83
C PHE A 89 7.26 -18.93 -6.31
N VAL A 90 7.83 -18.56 -7.46
CA VAL A 90 7.64 -17.23 -8.07
C VAL A 90 6.17 -16.98 -8.40
N GLY A 91 5.43 -17.99 -8.85
CA GLY A 91 3.99 -17.91 -9.09
C GLY A 91 3.19 -17.62 -7.82
N VAL A 92 3.47 -18.34 -6.73
CA VAL A 92 2.82 -18.14 -5.41
C VAL A 92 3.14 -16.76 -4.83
N MET A 93 4.39 -16.32 -4.94
CA MET A 93 4.81 -14.99 -4.48
C MET A 93 4.12 -13.87 -5.27
N ARG A 94 4.05 -14.00 -6.60
CA ARG A 94 3.33 -13.05 -7.47
C ARG A 94 1.88 -12.93 -7.05
N TYR A 95 1.20 -14.07 -6.96
CA TYR A 95 -0.20 -14.14 -6.55
C TYR A 95 -0.42 -13.51 -5.18
N THR A 96 0.47 -13.76 -4.22
CA THR A 96 0.36 -13.23 -2.86
C THR A 96 0.53 -11.71 -2.83
N ILE A 97 1.54 -11.17 -3.53
CA ILE A 97 1.78 -9.72 -3.61
C ILE A 97 0.62 -9.02 -4.32
N ASP A 98 0.16 -9.56 -5.45
CA ASP A 98 -0.97 -8.99 -6.21
C ASP A 98 -2.25 -8.99 -5.36
N ARG A 99 -2.55 -10.08 -4.66
CA ARG A 99 -3.70 -10.17 -3.75
C ARG A 99 -3.59 -9.24 -2.56
N ASN A 100 -2.40 -9.09 -1.99
CA ASN A 100 -2.15 -8.15 -0.90
C ASN A 100 -2.45 -6.72 -1.35
N ARG A 101 -1.96 -6.33 -2.53
CA ARG A 101 -2.25 -5.03 -3.14
C ARG A 101 -3.75 -4.81 -3.36
N GLU A 102 -4.45 -5.76 -3.98
CA GLU A 102 -5.91 -5.66 -4.19
C GLU A 102 -6.70 -5.54 -2.88
N ASN A 103 -6.32 -6.30 -1.87
CA ASN A 103 -6.99 -6.28 -0.57
C ASN A 103 -6.71 -4.96 0.16
N TRP A 104 -5.50 -4.43 0.02
CA TRP A 104 -5.14 -3.13 0.60
C TRP A 104 -5.93 -1.99 -0.05
N ASP A 105 -6.06 -1.99 -1.38
CA ASP A 105 -6.84 -0.99 -2.11
C ASP A 105 -8.30 -0.98 -1.59
N LYS A 106 -8.93 -2.16 -1.46
CA LYS A 106 -10.28 -2.30 -0.89
C LYS A 106 -10.38 -1.88 0.57
N TYR A 107 -9.38 -2.20 1.37
CA TYR A 107 -9.32 -1.80 2.78
C TYR A 107 -9.26 -0.28 2.88
N ALA A 108 -8.34 0.37 2.17
CA ALA A 108 -8.16 1.82 2.19
C ALA A 108 -9.43 2.55 1.72
N GLU A 109 -10.03 2.12 0.61
CA GLU A 109 -11.30 2.67 0.13
C GLU A 109 -12.42 2.51 1.16
N SER A 110 -12.53 1.34 1.80
CA SER A 110 -13.55 1.08 2.82
C SER A 110 -13.36 1.95 4.06
N GLN A 111 -12.13 2.11 4.57
CA GLN A 111 -11.84 2.97 5.72
C GLN A 111 -12.16 4.43 5.39
N CYS A 112 -11.65 4.95 4.28
CA CYS A 112 -11.83 6.36 3.92
C CYS A 112 -13.26 6.69 3.50
N SER A 113 -14.00 5.73 2.93
CA SER A 113 -15.44 5.91 2.67
C SER A 113 -16.26 5.93 3.97
N THR A 114 -15.77 5.29 5.03
CA THR A 114 -16.43 5.27 6.35
C THR A 114 -16.11 6.54 7.13
N GLU A 115 -14.87 7.03 7.07
CA GLU A 115 -14.47 8.36 7.58
C GLU A 115 -15.21 9.50 6.86
N GLY A 116 -15.46 9.36 5.55
CA GLY A 116 -16.29 10.30 4.78
C GLY A 116 -17.80 10.22 5.07
N LEU A 117 -18.28 9.22 5.82
CA LEU A 117 -19.68 8.78 5.95
C LEU A 117 -20.22 8.01 4.73
N LYS A 118 -20.52 6.73 4.94
CA LYS A 118 -21.33 5.88 4.04
C LYS A 118 -22.79 6.34 4.05
N GLN A 119 -23.17 7.33 3.26
CA GLN A 119 -24.57 7.44 2.76
C GLN A 119 -24.75 8.48 1.64
N SER A 120 -25.05 7.96 0.43
CA SER A 120 -25.50 8.65 -0.78
C SER A 120 -24.44 9.28 -1.71
N GLU A 121 -24.55 8.97 -3.02
CA GLU A 121 -23.78 9.58 -4.13
C GLU A 121 -23.85 11.12 -4.14
N ARG A 122 -24.87 11.71 -3.50
CA ARG A 122 -25.02 13.17 -3.36
C ARG A 122 -23.93 13.80 -2.48
N LEU A 123 -23.35 13.05 -1.53
CA LEU A 123 -22.24 13.55 -0.70
C LEU A 123 -20.91 13.54 -1.46
N PHE A 124 -20.72 12.65 -2.45
CA PHE A 124 -19.49 12.67 -3.25
C PHE A 124 -19.40 13.94 -4.11
N MET A 125 -20.51 14.63 -4.39
CA MET A 125 -20.48 15.95 -5.05
C MET A 125 -20.06 17.09 -4.10
N ASN A 126 -19.95 16.83 -2.80
CA ASN A 126 -19.48 17.81 -1.83
C ASN A 126 -17.94 17.86 -1.83
N THR A 127 -17.39 19.06 -2.05
CA THR A 127 -15.92 19.26 -2.08
C THR A 127 -15.27 18.95 -0.73
N SER A 128 -15.91 19.27 0.38
CA SER A 128 -15.42 18.96 1.73
C SER A 128 -15.36 17.45 1.99
N TYR A 129 -16.35 16.68 1.49
CA TYR A 129 -16.31 15.21 1.54
C TYR A 129 -15.09 14.68 0.77
N GLN A 130 -14.90 15.13 -0.47
CA GLN A 130 -13.78 14.66 -1.29
C GLN A 130 -12.43 15.02 -0.68
N ILE A 131 -12.31 16.18 -0.05
CA ILE A 131 -11.10 16.57 0.70
C ILE A 131 -10.80 15.58 1.82
N ILE A 132 -11.79 15.23 2.66
CA ILE A 132 -11.62 14.25 3.75
C ILE A 132 -11.26 12.87 3.19
N TYR A 133 -11.95 12.45 2.13
CA TYR A 133 -11.71 11.17 1.48
C TYR A 133 -10.28 11.05 0.94
N PHE A 134 -9.81 12.03 0.15
CA PHE A 134 -8.47 12.00 -0.41
C PHE A 134 -7.37 12.20 0.64
N ASP A 135 -7.60 12.99 1.69
CA ASP A 135 -6.67 13.10 2.82
C ASP A 135 -6.46 11.75 3.51
N CYS A 136 -7.54 11.02 3.81
CA CYS A 136 -7.46 9.67 4.37
C CYS A 136 -6.68 8.71 3.44
N LEU A 137 -6.99 8.71 2.14
CA LEU A 137 -6.29 7.84 1.19
C LEU A 137 -4.80 8.17 1.16
N VAL A 138 -4.42 9.45 1.04
CA VAL A 138 -2.99 9.84 1.04
C VAL A 138 -2.27 9.33 2.28
N LYS A 139 -2.88 9.40 3.47
CA LYS A 139 -2.29 8.89 4.71
C LYS A 139 -2.10 7.37 4.67
N LEU A 140 -3.15 6.61 4.39
CA LEU A 140 -3.09 5.14 4.36
C LEU A 140 -2.12 4.60 3.29
N TYR A 141 -2.13 5.19 2.09
CA TYR A 141 -1.22 4.79 1.02
C TYR A 141 0.23 5.19 1.33
N ASN A 142 0.47 6.27 2.07
CA ASN A 142 1.82 6.62 2.51
C ASN A 142 2.36 5.65 3.56
N GLU A 143 1.54 5.23 4.51
CA GLU A 143 1.91 4.23 5.51
C GLU A 143 2.24 2.90 4.84
N GLN A 144 1.42 2.46 3.89
CA GLN A 144 1.70 1.22 3.16
C GLN A 144 2.96 1.33 2.31
N ASN A 145 3.22 2.49 1.69
CA ASN A 145 4.48 2.74 1.00
C ASN A 145 5.70 2.52 1.91
N LEU A 146 5.63 2.99 3.17
CA LEU A 146 6.71 2.80 4.14
C LEU A 146 6.86 1.32 4.52
N ARG A 147 5.75 0.63 4.81
CA ARG A 147 5.77 -0.81 5.13
C ARG A 147 6.38 -1.65 4.01
N ILE A 148 5.99 -1.42 2.76
CA ILE A 148 6.56 -2.14 1.61
C ILE A 148 8.03 -1.75 1.41
N HIS A 149 8.40 -0.49 1.66
CA HIS A 149 9.80 -0.06 1.58
C HIS A 149 10.69 -0.75 2.61
N ASP A 150 10.21 -0.89 3.86
CA ASP A 150 10.92 -1.61 4.92
C ASP A 150 11.09 -3.08 4.55
N LEU A 151 10.04 -3.73 4.03
CA LEU A 151 10.13 -5.10 3.52
C LEU A 151 11.15 -5.26 2.39
N ILE A 152 11.27 -4.28 1.48
CA ILE A 152 12.30 -4.31 0.43
C ILE A 152 13.71 -4.21 1.03
N ASN A 153 13.88 -3.40 2.08
CA ASN A 153 15.18 -3.22 2.72
C ASN A 153 15.60 -4.45 3.54
N ASP A 154 14.64 -5.16 4.14
CA ASP A 154 14.91 -6.41 4.87
C ASP A 154 15.37 -7.56 3.97
N LEU A 155 15.12 -7.47 2.65
CA LEU A 155 15.58 -8.45 1.66
C LEU A 155 17.02 -8.21 1.17
N LYS A 156 17.62 -7.05 1.48
CA LYS A 156 18.98 -6.68 1.05
C LYS A 156 20.02 -6.95 2.13
#